data_AF-A0A2E7SN95-F1
#
_entry.id   AF-A0A2E7SN95-F1
#
_cell.length_a   1.000
_cell.length_b   1.000
_cell.length_c   1.000
_cell.angle_alpha   90.00
_cell.angle_beta   90.00
_cell.angle_gamma   90.00
#
_symmetry.space_group_name_H-M   'P 1'
#
loop_
_entity.id
_entity.type
_entity.pdbx_description
1 polymer ?
#
loop_
_entity_poly.entity_id
_entity_poly.type
_entity_poly.pdbx_seq_one_letter_code
_entity_poly.pdbx_strand_id
1 'polypeptide(L)'
;HPWGAFNRIVYRFRPNGDDHRSSIMECIFIAPFIGERPPPAPIHWLEEHETFSDATELGMLGKVFNQDLFNMAKVQTGLEATHKPGISLGNYQESKVRWLHQKLSEWCE
;
A
#
# COMPACT_ATOMS: atom_id res chain seq x y z
N HIS A 1 17.07 2.92 -3.41
CA HIS A 1 15.83 2.48 -2.71
C HIS A 1 16.25 1.50 -1.62
N PRO A 2 16.18 1.80 -0.30
CA PRO A 2 16.85 0.93 0.66
C PRO A 2 16.07 -0.36 1.00
N TRP A 3 14.88 -0.60 0.43
CA TRP A 3 14.10 -1.82 0.69
C TRP A 3 13.79 -2.67 -0.56
N GLY A 4 14.18 -2.21 -1.75
CA GLY A 4 13.60 -2.69 -3.02
C GLY A 4 14.38 -3.78 -3.75
N ALA A 5 15.47 -4.29 -3.19
CA ALA A 5 16.37 -5.19 -3.92
C ALA A 5 16.69 -6.52 -3.22
N PHE A 6 16.22 -6.72 -1.97
CA PHE A 6 16.44 -7.98 -1.24
C PHE A 6 15.21 -8.88 -1.22
N ASN A 7 14.01 -8.30 -1.20
CA ASN A 7 12.76 -9.05 -1.13
C ASN A 7 12.10 -9.13 -2.50
N ARG A 8 11.60 -10.33 -2.82
CA ARG A 8 10.91 -10.69 -4.06
C ARG A 8 9.48 -10.11 -4.17
N ILE A 9 9.22 -8.99 -3.49
CA ILE A 9 7.88 -8.46 -3.27
C ILE A 9 7.69 -7.20 -4.09
N VAL A 10 6.58 -7.12 -4.80
CA VAL A 10 6.12 -5.92 -5.49
C VAL A 10 4.78 -5.50 -4.89
N TYR A 11 4.66 -4.22 -4.55
CA TYR A 11 3.42 -3.62 -4.07
C TYR A 11 2.78 -2.79 -5.17
N ARG A 12 1.48 -2.95 -5.35
CA ARG A 12 0.69 -2.09 -6.23
C ARG A 12 -0.54 -1.59 -5.51
N PHE A 13 -0.67 -0.27 -5.43
CA PHE A 13 -1.85 0.40 -4.89
C PHE A 13 -2.64 0.97 -6.07
N ARG A 14 -3.94 0.68 -6.12
CA ARG A 14 -4.85 1.17 -7.17
C ARG A 14 -6.05 1.87 -6.55
N PRO A 15 -6.59 2.93 -7.18
CA PRO A 15 -7.91 3.43 -6.82
C PRO A 15 -8.96 2.33 -6.91
N ASN A 16 -9.92 2.33 -5.98
CA ASN A 16 -11.08 1.45 -6.04
C ASN A 16 -12.25 2.20 -6.69
N GLY A 17 -12.21 2.32 -8.02
CA GLY A 17 -13.11 3.23 -8.74
C GLY A 17 -12.82 4.69 -8.36
N ASP A 18 -13.89 5.45 -8.12
CA ASP A 18 -13.84 6.86 -7.68
C ASP A 18 -14.06 7.02 -6.16
N ASP A 19 -13.98 5.91 -5.41
CA ASP A 19 -14.11 5.96 -3.95
C ASP A 19 -12.80 6.41 -3.31
N HIS A 20 -12.78 7.64 -2.80
CA HIS A 20 -11.62 8.20 -2.10
C HIS A 20 -11.35 7.56 -0.73
N ARG A 21 -12.24 6.70 -0.22
CA ARG A 21 -12.09 6.02 1.08
C ARG A 21 -11.47 4.64 0.96
N SER A 22 -11.35 4.08 -0.24
CA SER A 22 -10.80 2.74 -0.44
C SER A 22 -9.78 2.70 -1.56
N SER A 23 -8.87 1.73 -1.45
CA SER A 23 -7.87 1.43 -2.47
C SER A 23 -7.61 -0.06 -2.49
N ILE A 24 -7.23 -0.58 -3.65
CA ILE A 24 -6.84 -1.98 -3.79
C ILE A 24 -5.33 -2.07 -3.60
N MET A 25 -4.89 -2.77 -2.55
CA MET A 25 -3.49 -3.08 -2.29
C MET A 25 -3.19 -4.51 -2.73
N GLU A 26 -2.31 -4.66 -3.72
CA GLU A 26 -1.84 -5.96 -4.19
C GLU A 26 -0.42 -6.21 -3.70
N CYS A 27 -0.21 -7.39 -3.12
CA CYS A 27 1.10 -7.92 -2.78
C CYS A 27 1.46 -9.04 -3.75
N ILE A 28 2.49 -8.82 -4.56
CA ILE A 28 2.89 -9.73 -5.63
C ILE A 28 4.27 -10.31 -5.30
N PHE A 29 4.37 -11.63 -5.19
CA PHE A 29 5.66 -12.30 -5.08
C PHE A 29 6.15 -12.73 -6.46
N ILE A 30 7.38 -12.34 -6.80
CA ILE A 30 8.02 -12.70 -8.05
C ILE A 30 9.25 -13.55 -7.76
N ALA A 31 9.23 -14.80 -8.21
CA ALA A 31 10.36 -15.71 -8.12
C ALA A 31 10.98 -15.97 -9.51
N PRO A 32 12.31 -16.13 -9.59
CA PRO A 32 12.92 -16.65 -10.82
C PRO A 32 12.46 -18.09 -11.07
N PHE A 33 12.41 -18.50 -12.33
CA PHE A 33 12.11 -19.86 -12.75
C PHE A 33 13.17 -20.35 -13.75
N ILE A 34 13.31 -21.67 -13.88
CA ILE A 34 14.14 -22.32 -14.90
C ILE A 34 13.23 -23.29 -15.67
N GLY A 35 13.34 -23.30 -17.00
CA GLY A 35 12.51 -24.13 -17.88
C GLY A 35 11.25 -23.39 -18.34
N GLU A 36 10.14 -24.11 -18.45
CA GLU A 36 8.86 -23.53 -18.86
C GLU A 36 8.28 -22.63 -17.77
N ARG A 37 7.77 -21.45 -18.17
CA ARG A 37 7.19 -20.49 -17.23
C ARG A 37 5.88 -21.06 -16.66
N PRO A 38 5.71 -21.15 -15.33
CA PRO A 38 4.44 -21.57 -14.76
C PRO A 38 3.34 -20.54 -15.05
N PRO A 39 2.06 -20.95 -15.13
CA PRO A 39 0.96 -20.01 -15.23
C PRO A 39 0.95 -19.07 -14.01
N PRO A 40 0.37 -17.86 -14.13
CA PRO A 40 0.20 -16.96 -13.01
C PRO A 40 -0.55 -17.63 -11.85
N ALA A 41 -0.14 -17.34 -10.61
CA ALA A 41 -0.88 -17.79 -9.43
C ALA A 41 -2.29 -17.18 -9.42
N PRO A 42 -3.32 -17.92 -8.96
CA PRO A 42 -4.65 -17.35 -8.77
C PRO A 42 -4.58 -16.21 -7.74
N ILE A 43 -5.43 -15.20 -7.93
CA ILE A 43 -5.52 -14.10 -6.98
C ILE A 43 -6.30 -14.57 -5.76
N HIS A 44 -5.71 -14.41 -4.58
CA HIS A 44 -6.41 -14.51 -3.31
C HIS A 44 -6.88 -13.11 -2.92
N TRP A 45 -8.18 -12.87 -3.02
CA TRP A 45 -8.80 -11.63 -2.57
C TRP A 45 -9.14 -11.75 -1.09
N LEU A 46 -8.72 -10.76 -0.32
CA LEU A 46 -9.12 -10.61 1.07
C LEU A 46 -10.32 -9.66 1.14
N GLU A 47 -11.32 -10.05 1.90
CA GLU A 47 -12.48 -9.22 2.23
C GLU A 47 -12.15 -8.24 3.38
N GLU A 48 -12.96 -7.21 3.58
CA GLU A 48 -12.69 -6.14 4.57
C GLU A 48 -12.55 -6.61 6.02
N HIS A 49 -13.18 -7.74 6.36
CA HIS A 49 -13.13 -8.33 7.69
C HIS A 49 -11.94 -9.27 7.89
N GLU A 50 -11.26 -9.63 6.80
CA GLU A 50 -10.05 -10.45 6.81
C GLU A 50 -8.81 -9.57 6.94
N THR A 51 -7.73 -10.16 7.41
CA THR A 51 -6.45 -9.48 7.61
C THR A 51 -5.39 -10.08 6.70
N PHE A 52 -4.29 -9.36 6.48
CA PHE A 52 -3.17 -9.88 5.69
C PHE A 52 -2.46 -11.06 6.37
N SER A 53 -2.79 -11.39 7.63
CA SER A 53 -2.31 -12.60 8.29
C SER A 53 -3.14 -13.85 7.95
N ASP A 54 -4.37 -13.67 7.45
CA ASP A 54 -5.24 -14.77 7.00
C ASP A 54 -4.80 -15.30 5.63
N ALA A 55 -4.17 -14.45 4.81
CA ALA A 55 -3.42 -14.85 3.62
C ALA A 55 -2.08 -15.51 4.02
N THR A 56 -2.14 -16.82 4.30
CA THR A 56 -1.01 -17.64 4.76
C THR A 56 0.24 -17.56 3.88
N GLU A 57 0.08 -17.30 2.58
CA GLU A 57 1.15 -17.12 1.60
C GLU A 57 2.05 -15.91 1.88
N LEU A 58 1.59 -14.94 2.67
CA LEU A 58 2.36 -13.76 3.07
C LEU A 58 3.31 -14.04 4.25
N GLY A 59 3.08 -15.14 4.99
CA GLY A 59 3.87 -15.50 6.16
C GLY A 59 4.03 -14.34 7.15
N MET A 60 5.28 -14.02 7.53
CA MET A 60 5.56 -12.95 8.50
C MET A 60 5.23 -11.54 7.99
N LEU A 61 5.12 -11.33 6.68
CA LEU A 61 4.79 -10.02 6.10
C LEU A 61 3.35 -9.63 6.41
N GLY A 62 2.45 -10.61 6.52
CA GLY A 62 1.05 -10.36 6.87
C GLY A 62 0.89 -9.57 8.17
N LYS A 63 1.74 -9.85 9.17
CA LYS A 63 1.75 -9.11 10.44
C LYS A 63 2.21 -7.67 10.28
N VAL A 64 3.17 -7.41 9.40
CA VAL A 64 3.70 -6.07 9.12
C VAL A 64 2.64 -5.23 8.40
N PHE A 65 1.99 -5.79 7.36
CA PHE A 65 0.92 -5.09 6.66
C PHE A 65 -0.27 -4.77 7.56
N ASN A 66 -0.61 -5.67 8.48
CA ASN A 66 -1.65 -5.40 9.48
C ASN A 66 -1.30 -4.20 10.37
N GLN A 67 -0.02 -3.98 10.70
CA GLN A 67 0.39 -2.80 11.48
C GLN A 67 0.21 -1.51 10.67
N ASP A 68 0.56 -1.52 9.38
CA ASP A 68 0.40 -0.35 8.50
C ASP A 68 -1.08 -0.01 8.27
N LEU A 69 -1.90 -1.02 7.93
CA LEU A 69 -3.33 -0.84 7.64
C LEU A 69 -4.11 -0.33 8.85
N PHE A 70 -3.79 -0.82 10.04
CA PHE A 70 -4.40 -0.36 11.28
C PHE A 70 -4.19 1.15 11.51
N ASN A 71 -3.05 1.68 11.07
CA ASN A 71 -2.77 3.12 11.14
C ASN A 71 -3.45 3.89 10.02
N MET A 72 -3.46 3.37 8.79
CA MET A 72 -4.00 4.06 7.61
C MET A 72 -5.49 4.41 7.76
N ALA A 73 -6.32 3.48 8.24
CA ALA A 73 -7.75 3.74 8.44
C ALA A 73 -8.02 4.87 9.44
N LYS A 74 -7.20 4.95 10.49
CA LYS A 74 -7.28 6.02 11.51
C LYS A 74 -6.83 7.37 10.96
N VAL A 75 -5.79 7.38 10.11
CA VAL A 75 -5.37 8.59 9.40
C VAL A 75 -6.50 9.12 8.53
N GLN A 76 -7.14 8.27 7.72
CA GLN A 76 -8.28 8.67 6.88
C GLN A 76 -9.42 9.27 7.72
N THR A 77 -9.79 8.60 8.81
CA THR A 77 -10.82 9.11 9.74
C THR A 77 -10.45 10.49 10.29
N GLY A 78 -9.20 10.70 10.68
CA GLY A 78 -8.71 11.99 11.16
C GLY A 78 -8.70 13.08 10.09
N LEU A 79 -8.39 12.73 8.83
CA LEU A 79 -8.43 13.65 7.69
C LEU A 79 -9.85 14.11 7.36
N GLU A 80 -10.86 13.24 7.50
CA GLU A 80 -12.25 13.63 7.29
C GLU A 80 -12.80 14.49 8.45
N ALA A 81 -12.29 14.29 9.66
CA ALA A 81 -12.71 15.04 10.85
C ALA A 81 -11.95 16.37 11.06
N THR A 82 -10.86 16.62 10.34
CA THR A 82 -10.01 17.79 10.57
C THR A 82 -10.65 19.08 10.06
N HIS A 83 -10.55 20.16 10.83
CA HIS A 83 -10.91 21.51 10.38
C HIS A 83 -9.74 22.25 9.74
N LYS A 84 -8.52 21.68 9.79
CA LYS A 84 -7.34 22.28 9.21
C LYS A 84 -7.39 22.10 7.68
N PRO A 85 -7.09 23.12 6.86
CA PRO A 85 -7.16 23.03 5.39
C PRO A 85 -6.10 22.10 4.75
N GLY A 86 -5.39 21.30 5.54
CA GLY A 86 -4.35 20.37 5.08
C GLY A 86 -3.58 19.73 6.24
N ILE A 87 -2.55 18.95 5.93
CA ILE A 87 -1.74 18.22 6.91
C ILE A 87 -0.48 18.98 7.33
N SER A 88 0.06 18.66 8.51
CA SER A 88 1.40 19.09 8.92
C SER A 88 2.36 17.94 8.63
N LEU A 89 3.45 18.20 7.90
CA LEU A 89 4.47 17.21 7.60
C LEU A 89 5.82 17.64 8.20
N GLY A 90 6.54 16.68 8.75
CA GLY A 90 7.87 16.83 9.34
C GLY A 90 8.91 17.25 8.30
N ASN A 91 9.83 18.11 8.72
CA ASN A 91 10.77 18.74 7.80
C ASN A 91 11.80 17.81 7.18
N TYR A 92 12.21 16.78 7.91
CA TYR A 92 13.28 15.88 7.47
C TYR A 92 12.74 14.51 7.03
N GLN A 93 11.97 13.86 7.90
CA GLN A 93 11.52 12.47 7.71
C GLN A 93 10.46 12.30 6.61
N GLU A 94 9.70 13.35 6.29
CA GLU A 94 8.57 13.28 5.35
C GLU A 94 8.83 14.03 4.04
N SER A 95 10.11 14.27 3.72
CA SER A 95 10.52 14.93 2.48
C SER A 95 9.98 14.26 1.21
N LYS A 96 9.93 12.91 1.18
CA LYS A 96 9.40 12.14 0.04
C LYS A 96 7.88 12.24 -0.10
N VAL A 97 7.16 12.20 1.02
CA VAL A 97 5.70 12.35 1.03
C VAL A 97 5.33 13.74 0.51
N ARG A 98 6.01 14.79 0.98
CA ARG A 98 5.84 16.15 0.46
C ARG A 98 6.11 16.25 -1.04
N TRP A 99 7.23 15.69 -1.50
CA TRP A 99 7.56 15.68 -2.92
C TRP A 99 6.50 14.97 -3.77
N LEU A 100 5.98 13.84 -3.28
CA LEU A 100 4.90 13.11 -3.97
C LEU A 100 3.63 13.96 -4.08
N HIS A 101 3.18 14.58 -2.98
CA HIS A 101 2.01 15.47 -3.01
C HIS A 101 2.22 16.67 -3.94
N GLN A 102 3.40 17.29 -3.93
CA GLN A 102 3.72 18.36 -4.87
C GLN A 102 3.58 17.89 -6.32
N LYS A 103 4.11 16.71 -6.65
CA LYS A 103 3.99 16.16 -8.01
C LYS A 103 2.54 15.86 -8.36
N LEU A 104 1.77 15.26 -7.46
CA LEU A 104 0.36 15.01 -7.71
C LEU A 104 -0.41 16.31 -8.01
N SER A 105 -0.20 17.38 -7.24
CA SER A 105 -0.80 18.69 -7.53
C SER A 105 -0.43 19.21 -8.92
N GLU A 106 0.85 19.14 -9.32
CA GLU A 106 1.30 19.57 -10.65
C GLU A 106 0.62 18.80 -11.82
N TRP A 107 0.16 17.57 -11.60
CA TRP A 107 -0.50 16.75 -12.63
C TRP A 107 -2.03 16.87 -12.64
N CYS A 108 -2.62 17.23 -11.50
CA CYS A 108 -4.07 17.27 -11.32
C CYS A 108 -4.67 18.69 -11.45
N GLU A 109 -3.84 19.73 -11.41
CA GLU A 109 -4.19 21.14 -11.64
C GLU A 109 -3.82 21.58 -13.07
#